data_AF-A0A3D5G8X2-F1
#
_entry.id   AF-A0A3D5G8X2-F1
#
_cell.length_a   1.000
_cell.length_b   1.000
_cell.length_c   1.000
_cell.angle_alpha   90.00
_cell.angle_beta   90.00
_cell.angle_gamma   90.00
#
_symmetry.space_group_name_H-M   'P 1'
#
loop_
_entity.id
_entity.type
_entity.pdbx_description
1 polymer ?
#
loop_
_entity_poly.entity_id
_entity_poly.type
_entity_poly.pdbx_seq_one_letter_code
_entity_poly.pdbx_strand_id
1 'polypeptide(L)'
;MGIEELLKSKRDDILRIATQHGALNVRVFGSVARGEATADSDVDFLVELEPERTLLDYIALIQAGQELLGCSVDVAEPDNLHEAIREQVLQEAVLLQLLA
;
A
#
# COMPACT_ATOMS: atom_id res chain seq x y z
N MET A 1 -1.63 -15.64 -10.97
CA MET A 1 -1.56 -15.52 -9.50
C MET A 1 -2.44 -14.35 -9.13
N GLY A 2 -3.31 -14.47 -8.12
CA GLY A 2 -4.14 -13.33 -7.70
C GLY A 2 -3.27 -12.26 -7.03
N ILE A 3 -3.75 -11.01 -6.99
CA ILE A 3 -3.04 -9.90 -6.34
C ILE A 3 -2.76 -10.20 -4.86
N GLU A 4 -3.70 -10.82 -4.16
CA GLU A 4 -3.52 -11.19 -2.75
C GLU A 4 -2.33 -12.16 -2.56
N GLU A 5 -2.23 -13.20 -3.38
CA GLU A 5 -1.13 -14.16 -3.36
C GLU A 5 0.20 -13.50 -3.75
N LEU A 6 0.17 -12.57 -4.71
CA LEU A 6 1.33 -11.76 -5.07
C LEU A 6 1.84 -10.95 -3.87
N LEU A 7 0.95 -10.24 -3.18
CA LEU A 7 1.29 -9.45 -2.00
C LEU A 7 1.86 -10.30 -0.87
N LYS A 8 1.32 -11.51 -0.65
CA LYS A 8 1.88 -12.47 0.31
C LYS A 8 3.29 -12.88 -0.09
N SER A 9 3.51 -13.22 -1.36
CA SER A 9 4.81 -13.66 -1.87
C SER A 9 5.90 -12.56 -1.88
N LYS A 10 5.48 -11.29 -1.96
CA LYS A 10 6.36 -10.11 -2.02
C LYS A 10 6.40 -9.30 -0.72
N ARG A 11 5.73 -9.76 0.34
CA ARG A 11 5.52 -9.03 1.60
C ARG A 11 6.80 -8.42 2.16
N ASP A 12 7.84 -9.23 2.30
CA ASP A 12 9.11 -8.79 2.91
C ASP A 12 9.83 -7.75 2.04
N ASP A 13 9.76 -7.90 0.71
CA ASP A 13 10.30 -6.91 -0.22
C ASP A 13 9.50 -5.60 -0.18
N ILE A 14 8.18 -5.66 -0.11
CA ILE A 14 7.32 -4.47 0.03
C ILE A 14 7.67 -3.71 1.32
N LEU A 15 7.75 -4.42 2.45
CA LEU A 15 8.09 -3.81 3.74
C LEU A 15 9.50 -3.22 3.74
N ARG A 16 10.45 -3.88 3.08
CA ARG A 16 11.82 -3.38 2.92
C ARG A 16 11.85 -2.10 2.09
N ILE A 17 11.16 -2.07 0.94
CA ILE A 17 11.05 -0.87 0.10
C ILE A 17 10.39 0.26 0.89
N ALA A 18 9.24 -0.01 1.52
CA ALA A 18 8.55 0.99 2.34
C ALA A 18 9.49 1.60 3.40
N THR A 19 10.20 0.77 4.15
CA THR A 19 11.16 1.22 5.16
C THR A 19 12.29 2.06 4.55
N GLN A 20 12.82 1.68 3.38
CA GLN A 20 13.87 2.44 2.68
C GLN A 20 13.41 3.84 2.27
N HIS A 21 12.12 4.02 1.98
CA HIS A 21 11.51 5.30 1.64
C HIS A 21 10.87 6.02 2.84
N GLY A 22 11.05 5.50 4.07
CA GLY A 22 10.48 6.09 5.29
C GLY A 22 8.97 5.97 5.40
N ALA A 23 8.37 4.99 4.72
CA ALA A 23 6.98 4.61 4.86
C ALA A 23 6.84 3.52 5.93
N LEU A 24 6.06 3.84 6.96
CA LEU A 24 5.78 3.01 8.12
C LEU A 24 4.29 2.61 8.13
N ASN A 25 3.94 1.71 9.04
CA ASN A 25 2.56 1.24 9.24
C ASN A 25 1.85 0.83 7.92
N VAL A 26 2.55 0.06 7.09
CA VAL A 26 2.11 -0.33 5.75
C VAL A 26 0.87 -1.23 5.85
N ARG A 27 -0.27 -0.69 5.42
CA ARG A 27 -1.55 -1.39 5.35
C ARG A 27 -2.03 -1.45 3.91
N VAL A 28 -2.82 -2.47 3.60
CA VAL A 28 -3.52 -2.60 2.32
C VAL A 28 -4.98 -2.23 2.53
N PHE A 29 -5.56 -1.44 1.64
CA PHE A 29 -7.00 -1.14 1.64
C PHE A 29 -7.61 -1.41 0.26
N GLY A 30 -8.85 -0.95 0.03
CA GLY A 30 -9.49 -1.05 -1.27
C GLY A 30 -9.88 -2.49 -1.64
N SER A 31 -9.83 -2.80 -2.94
CA SER A 31 -10.33 -4.06 -3.49
C SER A 31 -9.65 -5.30 -2.89
N VAL A 32 -8.35 -5.19 -2.55
CA VAL A 32 -7.60 -6.28 -1.93
C VAL A 32 -8.10 -6.56 -0.52
N ALA A 33 -8.26 -5.52 0.31
CA ALA A 33 -8.75 -5.70 1.68
C ALA A 33 -10.20 -6.22 1.74
N ARG A 34 -11.00 -5.94 0.70
CA ARG A 34 -12.38 -6.43 0.56
C ARG A 34 -12.48 -7.84 -0.03
N GLY A 35 -11.37 -8.43 -0.50
CA GLY A 35 -11.38 -9.72 -1.21
C GLY A 35 -12.01 -9.66 -2.60
N GLU A 36 -12.08 -8.46 -3.19
CA GLU A 36 -12.67 -8.18 -4.50
C GLU A 36 -11.60 -8.00 -5.59
N ALA A 37 -10.32 -8.02 -5.23
CA ALA A 37 -9.22 -7.83 -6.15
C ALA A 37 -9.15 -8.92 -7.22
N THR A 38 -8.95 -8.48 -8.46
CA THR A 38 -8.75 -9.34 -9.64
C THR A 38 -7.29 -9.32 -10.07
N ALA A 39 -6.94 -10.05 -11.13
CA ALA A 39 -5.58 -10.05 -11.66
C ALA A 39 -5.15 -8.71 -12.27
N ASP A 40 -6.11 -7.86 -12.66
CA ASP A 40 -5.87 -6.54 -13.27
C ASP A 40 -6.08 -5.38 -12.28
N SER A 41 -6.33 -5.70 -11.00
CA SER A 41 -6.51 -4.71 -9.95
C SER A 41 -5.20 -4.02 -9.60
N ASP A 42 -5.31 -2.74 -9.24
CA ASP A 42 -4.30 -1.98 -8.54
C ASP A 42 -4.14 -2.43 -7.08
N VAL A 43 -3.07 -1.94 -6.46
CA VAL A 43 -2.81 -2.13 -5.03
C VAL A 43 -2.77 -0.79 -4.32
N ASP A 44 -3.73 -0.62 -3.42
CA ASP A 44 -3.85 0.55 -2.55
C ASP A 44 -3.13 0.33 -1.21
N PHE A 45 -2.08 1.11 -0.95
CA PHE A 45 -1.37 1.12 0.33
C PHE A 45 -1.69 2.36 1.15
N LEU A 46 -2.02 2.15 2.41
CA LEU A 46 -2.12 3.19 3.41
C LEU A 46 -0.86 3.14 4.28
N VAL A 47 -0.10 4.24 4.31
CA VAL A 47 1.19 4.33 5.00
C VAL A 47 1.26 5.58 5.88
N GLU A 48 2.22 5.60 6.79
CA GLU A 48 2.62 6.80 7.53
C GLU A 48 4.03 7.17 7.07
N LEU A 49 4.20 8.33 6.42
CA LEU A 49 5.52 8.78 6.00
C LEU A 49 6.21 9.51 7.15
N GLU A 50 7.52 9.33 7.26
CA GLU A 50 8.32 10.15 8.17
C GLU A 50 8.24 11.64 7.78
N PRO A 51 8.22 12.58 8.74
CA PRO A 51 8.03 14.01 8.47
C PRO A 51 9.07 14.65 7.54
N GLU A 52 10.24 14.04 7.40
CA GLU A 52 11.35 14.54 6.60
C GLU A 52 11.28 14.09 5.13
N ARG A 53 10.28 13.29 4.75
CA ARG A 53 10.14 12.74 3.39
C ARG A 53 9.61 13.76 2.41
N THR A 54 10.16 13.72 1.20
CA THR A 54 9.84 14.64 0.12
C THR A 54 8.84 14.01 -0.85
N LEU A 55 8.26 14.84 -1.73
CA LEU A 55 7.45 14.35 -2.85
C LEU A 55 8.23 13.38 -3.76
N LEU A 56 9.54 13.54 -3.89
CA LEU A 56 10.38 12.61 -4.66
C LEU A 56 10.50 11.25 -3.98
N ASP A 57 10.63 11.21 -2.65
CA ASP A 57 10.65 9.95 -1.90
C ASP A 57 9.31 9.21 -2.05
N TYR A 58 8.21 9.96 -2.02
CA TYR A 58 6.87 9.44 -2.23
C TYR A 58 6.69 8.83 -3.63
N ILE A 59 7.10 9.56 -4.67
CA ILE A 59 7.05 9.05 -6.05
C ILE A 59 7.96 7.83 -6.21
N ALA A 60 9.15 7.84 -5.60
CA ALA A 60 10.08 6.72 -5.65
C ALA A 60 9.50 5.46 -4.99
N LEU A 61 8.79 5.60 -3.87
CA LEU A 61 8.07 4.51 -3.21
C LEU A 61 7.02 3.88 -4.15
N ILE A 62 6.19 4.72 -4.78
CA ILE A 62 5.18 4.26 -5.75
C ILE A 62 5.86 3.50 -6.90
N GLN A 63 6.89 4.09 -7.51
CA GLN A 63 7.60 3.48 -8.63
C GLN A 63 8.24 2.14 -8.25
N ALA A 64 8.91 2.06 -7.10
CA ALA A 64 9.52 0.83 -6.61
C ALA A 64 8.48 -0.26 -6.31
N GLY A 65 7.31 0.12 -5.77
CA GLY A 65 6.18 -0.78 -5.57
C GLY A 65 5.64 -1.33 -6.90
N GLN A 66 5.42 -0.47 -7.88
CA GLN A 66 4.94 -0.88 -9.22
C GLN A 66 5.95 -1.79 -9.93
N GLU A 67 7.24 -1.49 -9.83
CA GLU A 67 8.29 -2.34 -10.40
C GLU A 67 8.32 -3.73 -9.74
N LEU A 68 8.16 -3.78 -8.42
CA LEU A 68 8.14 -5.04 -7.67
C LEU A 68 6.90 -5.89 -7.98
N LEU A 69 5.73 -5.25 -8.08
CA LEU A 69 4.44 -5.93 -8.20
C LEU A 69 3.98 -6.12 -9.65
N GLY A 70 4.51 -5.35 -10.60
CA GLY A 70 4.12 -5.42 -12.01
C GLY A 70 2.70 -4.92 -12.29
N CYS A 71 2.10 -4.18 -11.35
CA CYS A 71 0.77 -3.55 -11.47
C CYS A 71 0.82 -2.12 -10.93
N SER A 72 -0.25 -1.36 -11.14
CA SER A 72 -0.40 -0.02 -10.57
C SER A 72 -0.42 -0.09 -9.05
N VAL A 73 0.26 0.87 -8.41
CA VAL A 73 0.32 1.00 -6.96
C VAL A 73 -0.05 2.42 -6.60
N ASP A 74 -1.07 2.54 -5.76
CA ASP A 74 -1.47 3.80 -5.15
C ASP A 74 -1.04 3.80 -3.69
N VAL A 75 -0.50 4.93 -3.25
CA VAL A 75 -0.14 5.15 -1.85
C VAL A 75 -1.04 6.28 -1.34
N ALA A 76 -1.42 6.20 -0.07
CA ALA A 76 -2.11 7.27 0.62
C ALA A 76 -1.59 7.37 2.05
N GLU A 77 -1.63 8.58 2.59
CA GLU A 77 -1.48 8.81 4.03
C GLU A 77 -2.87 9.01 4.64
N PRO A 78 -3.13 8.49 5.85
CA PRO A 78 -4.39 8.74 6.56
C PRO A 78 -4.81 10.19 6.53
N ASP A 79 -3.84 11.09 6.67
CA ASP A 79 -4.09 12.52 6.77
C ASP A 79 -4.51 13.20 5.48
N ASN A 80 -4.19 12.60 4.34
CA ASN A 80 -4.50 13.12 3.01
C ASN A 80 -5.78 12.50 2.42
N LEU A 81 -6.43 11.57 3.12
CA LEU A 81 -7.70 10.99 2.69
C LEU A 81 -8.85 12.00 2.79
N HIS A 82 -9.73 11.99 1.79
CA HIS A 82 -10.96 12.78 1.82
C HIS A 82 -11.86 12.34 2.98
N GLU A 83 -12.44 13.30 3.71
CA GLU A 83 -13.22 13.05 4.94
C GLU A 83 -14.31 11.98 4.76
N ALA A 84 -15.00 12.02 3.63
CA ALA A 84 -16.08 11.11 3.28
C ALA A 84 -15.68 9.62 3.20
N ILE A 85 -14.40 9.33 2.94
CA ILE A 85 -13.89 7.95 2.80
C ILE A 85 -12.89 7.57 3.90
N ARG A 86 -12.37 8.53 4.66
CA ARG A 86 -11.29 8.31 5.64
C ARG A 86 -11.66 7.23 6.65
N GLU A 87 -12.81 7.36 7.32
CA GLU A 87 -13.21 6.40 8.37
C GLU A 87 -13.38 4.99 7.80
N GLN A 88 -14.00 4.88 6.63
CA GLN A 88 -14.18 3.61 5.94
C GLN A 88 -12.83 2.97 5.59
N VAL A 89 -11.92 3.73 4.97
CA VAL A 89 -10.59 3.25 4.61
C VAL A 89 -9.80 2.81 5.85
N LEU A 90 -9.86 3.57 6.95
CA LEU A 90 -9.18 3.21 8.20
C LEU A 90 -9.71 1.93 8.84
N GLN A 91 -11.01 1.65 8.73
CA GLN A 91 -11.63 0.43 9.24
C GLN A 91 -11.34 -0.79 8.35
N GLU A 92 -11.31 -0.59 7.04
CA GLU A 92 -11.05 -1.65 6.06
C GLU A 92 -9.56 -1.98 5.93
N ALA A 93 -8.66 -1.03 6.23
CA ALA A 93 -7.24 -1.20 6.03
C ALA A 93 -6.66 -2.34 6.89
N VAL A 94 -6.07 -3.33 6.23
CA VAL A 94 -5.45 -4.50 6.86
C VAL A 94 -3.94 -4.31 6.91
N LEU A 95 -3.32 -4.55 8.07
CA LEU A 95 -1.86 -4.50 8.18
C LEU A 95 -1.23 -5.53 7.23
N LEU A 96 -0.28 -5.10 6.40
CA LEU A 96 0.34 -5.97 5.39
C LEU A 96 1.03 -7.20 6.05
N GLN A 97 1.54 -7.03 7.27
CA GLN A 97 2.12 -8.12 8.05
C GLN A 97 1.09 -9.19 8.46
N LEU A 98 -0.18 -8.81 8.60
CA LEU A 98 -1.28 -9.69 9.02
C LEU A 98 -2.12 -10.22 7.86
N LEU A 99 -1.79 -9.84 6.62
CA LEU A 99 -2.44 -10.39 5.43
C LEU A 99 -2.19 -11.92 5.41
N ALA A 100 -3.23 -12.70 5.65
CA ALA A 100 -3.15 -14.15 5.86
C ALA A 100 -3.27 -14.90 4.53
#